data_AF-A0A935HIR8-F1
#
_entry.id   AF-A0A935HIR8-F1
#
_cell.length_a   1.000
_cell.length_b   1.000
_cell.length_c   1.000
_cell.angle_alpha   90.00
_cell.angle_beta   90.00
_cell.angle_gamma   90.00
#
_symmetry.space_group_name_H-M   'P 1'
#
loop_
_entity.id
_entity.type
_entity.pdbx_description
1 polymer ?
#
loop_
_entity_poly.entity_id
_entity_poly.type
_entity_poly.pdbx_seq_one_letter_code
_entity_poly.pdbx_strand_id
1 'polypeptide(L)' 'MVQTLDLQKMDLPQDKTVIIIAPRLSTIKNCNKILVLHEGKLVEEGGHQELIHQNGYYHKLWSYHTGSI' A
#
# COMPACT_ATOMS: atom_id res chain seq x y z
N MET A 1 0.15 -14.19 -17.12
CA MET A 1 -1.13 -13.48 -16.88
C MET A 1 -1.08 -12.97 -15.45
N VAL A 2 -0.63 -11.73 -15.21
CA VAL A 2 -0.55 -11.17 -13.85
C VAL A 2 -1.91 -10.52 -13.59
N GLN A 3 -2.79 -11.22 -12.89
CA GLN A 3 -4.07 -10.65 -12.51
C GLN A 3 -3.81 -9.46 -11.58
N THR A 4 -4.40 -8.32 -11.93
CA THR A 4 -4.43 -7.17 -11.02
C THR A 4 -5.41 -7.54 -9.90
N LEU A 5 -4.90 -7.85 -8.71
CA LEU A 5 -5.75 -8.06 -7.54
C LEU A 5 -6.29 -6.69 -7.10
N ASP A 6 -7.59 -6.52 -7.23
CA ASP A 6 -8.30 -5.34 -6.74
C ASP A 6 -8.89 -5.68 -5.38
N LEU A 7 -8.26 -5.21 -4.30
CA LEU A 7 -8.69 -5.54 -2.94
C LEU A 7 -10.12 -5.08 -2.64
N GLN A 8 -10.61 -4.08 -3.37
CA GLN A 8 -11.99 -3.59 -3.24
C GLN A 8 -13.05 -4.63 -3.64
N LYS A 9 -12.66 -5.71 -4.33
CA LYS A 9 -13.57 -6.74 -4.83
C LYS A 9 -13.29 -8.13 -4.25
N MET A 10 -12.34 -8.24 -3.32
CA MET A 10 -11.99 -9.52 -2.71
C MET A 10 -12.74 -9.69 -1.39
N ASP A 11 -13.50 -10.77 -1.29
CA ASP A 11 -14.02 -11.26 -0.02
C ASP A 11 -12.85 -11.91 0.74
N LEU A 12 -12.15 -11.09 1.55
CA LEU A 12 -11.02 -11.56 2.34
C LEU A 12 -11.55 -12.25 3.61
N PRO A 13 -11.09 -13.47 3.93
CA PRO A 13 -11.51 -14.16 5.13
C PRO A 13 -11.12 -13.35 6.38
N GLN A 14 -12.11 -12.99 7.20
CA GLN A 14 -11.93 -12.09 8.35
C GLN A 14 -11.00 -12.65 9.44
N ASP A 15 -10.80 -13.98 9.48
CA ASP A 15 -9.98 -14.66 10.50
C ASP A 15 -8.61 -15.12 9.98
N LYS A 16 -8.12 -14.52 8.89
CA LYS A 16 -6.82 -14.87 8.30
C LYS A 16 -5.95 -13.63 8.09
N THR A 17 -4.66 -13.81 8.32
CA THR A 17 -3.65 -12.83 7.91
C THR A 17 -3.38 -12.98 6.42
N VAL A 18 -3.56 -11.89 5.66
CA VAL A 18 -3.30 -11.85 4.22
C VAL A 18 -2.15 -10.88 3.96
N ILE A 19 -1.07 -11.38 3.34
CA ILE A 19 0.07 -10.57 2.92
C ILE A 19 -0.04 -10.34 1.41
N ILE A 20 0.09 -9.09 1.00
CA ILE A 20 -0.10 -8.68 -0.40
C ILE A 20 1.12 -7.89 -0.85
N ILE A 21 1.74 -8.35 -1.94
CA ILE A 21 2.79 -7.63 -2.65
C ILE A 21 2.17 -7.14 -3.94
N ALA A 22 1.76 -5.87 -3.97
CA ALA A 22 1.08 -5.28 -5.12
C ALA A 22 1.97 -4.24 -5.81
N PRO A 23 2.05 -4.26 -7.16
CA PRO A 23 2.82 -3.27 -7.92
C PRO A 23 2.08 -1.94 -8.09
N ARG A 24 0.79 -1.87 -7.73
CA ARG A 24 -0.05 -0.67 -7.87
C ARG A 24 -0.38 -0.10 -6.49
N LEU A 25 -0.11 1.19 -6.31
CA LEU A 25 -0.43 1.88 -5.06
C LEU A 25 -1.94 1.89 -4.78
N SER A 26 -2.78 1.95 -5.81
CA SER A 26 -4.25 1.87 -5.68
C SER A 26 -4.71 0.61 -4.96
N THR A 27 -4.01 -0.52 -5.14
CA THR A 27 -4.34 -1.78 -4.48
C THR A 27 -4.07 -1.68 -2.99
N ILE A 28 -2.90 -1.16 -2.57
CA ILE A 28 -2.51 -1.14 -1.16
C ILE A 28 -3.21 -0.07 -0.31
N LYS A 29 -3.90 0.90 -0.95
CA LYS A 29 -4.62 1.99 -0.26
C LYS A 29 -5.59 1.48 0.82
N ASN A 30 -6.23 0.34 0.60
CA ASN A 30 -7.26 -0.20 1.51
C ASN A 30 -6.71 -1.23 2.50
N CYS A 31 -5.40 -1.48 2.51
CA CYS A 31 -4.79 -2.39 3.48
C CYS A 31 -4.87 -1.81 4.89
N ASN A 32 -5.13 -2.66 5.89
CA ASN A 32 -5.12 -2.25 7.30
C ASN A 32 -3.74 -1.76 7.76
N LYS A 33 -2.67 -2.37 7.21
CA LYS A 33 -1.28 -1.97 7.44
C LYS A 33 -0.50 -2.07 6.13
N ILE A 34 0.32 -1.07 5.87
CA ILE A 34 1.24 -0.97 4.74
C ILE A 34 2.66 -0.98 5.30
N LEU A 35 3.54 -1.78 4.69
CA LEU A 35 4.96 -1.86 5.00
C LEU A 35 5.73 -1.30 3.81
N VAL A 36 6.52 -0.26 4.04
CA VAL A 36 7.31 0.39 2.99
C VAL A 36 8.74 -0.08 3.09
N LEU A 37 9.18 -0.80 2.06
CA LEU A 37 10.55 -1.28 1.95
C LEU A 37 11.35 -0.38 1.00
N HIS A 38 12.51 0.06 1.45
CA HIS A 38 13.49 0.77 0.63
C HIS A 38 14.87 0.18 0.88
N GLU A 39 15.58 -0.18 -0.20
CA GLU A 39 16.92 -0.80 -0.14
C GLU A 39 17.02 -2.01 0.81
N GLY A 40 15.99 -2.86 0.82
CA GLY A 40 15.92 -4.04 1.68
C GLY A 40 15.65 -3.75 3.16
N LYS A 41 15.34 -2.51 3.54
CA LYS A 41 15.00 -2.10 4.91
C LYS A 41 13.56 -1.64 5.00
N LEU A 42 12.90 -1.94 6.12
CA LEU A 42 11.61 -1.36 6.48
C LEU A 42 11.85 0.10 6.91
N VAL A 43 11.36 1.04 6.09
CA VAL A 43 11.54 2.48 6.34
C VAL A 43 10.31 3.12 6.97
N GLU A 44 9.11 2.64 6.62
CA GLU A 44 7.85 3.15 7.16
C GLU A 44 6.84 2.00 7.31
N GLU A 45 5.96 2.14 8.30
CA GLU A 45 4.80 1.26 8.47
C GLU A 45 3.60 2.02 9.03
N GLY A 46 2.39 1.63 8.63
CA GLY A 46 1.16 2.26 9.12
C GLY A 46 -0.01 2.08 8.15
N GLY A 47 -1.15 2.69 8.49
CA GLY A 47 -2.29 2.79 7.57
C GLY A 47 -2.03 3.80 6.44
N HIS A 48 -2.78 3.72 5.34
CA HIS A 48 -2.66 4.65 4.22
C HIS A 48 -2.73 6.12 4.66
N GLN A 49 -3.74 6.48 5.45
CA GLN A 49 -3.91 7.86 5.91
C GLN A 49 -2.74 8.31 6.78
N GLU A 50 -2.30 7.49 7.73
CA GLU A 50 -1.17 7.82 8.61
C GLU A 50 0.10 8.10 7.80
N LEU A 51 0.41 7.23 6.83
CA LEU A 51 1.60 7.36 5.99
C LEU A 51 1.55 8.57 5.03
N ILE A 52 0.36 8.95 4.56
CA ILE A 52 0.17 10.19 3.78
C ILE A 52 0.47 11.42 4.64
N HIS A 53 0.00 11.46 5.89
CA HIS A 53 0.21 12.60 6.79
C HIS A 53 1.66 12.71 7.29
N GLN A 54 2.39 11.60 7.36
CA GLN A 54 3.81 11.59 7.74
C GLN A 54 4.71 12.28 6.70
N ASN A 55 4.20 12.54 5.49
CA ASN A 55 4.92 13.22 4.41
C ASN A 55 6.28 12.55 4.08
N GLY A 56 6.35 11.23 4.29
CA GLY A 56 7.54 10.41 4.11
C GLY A 56 7.70 9.81 2.70
N TYR A 57 8.46 8.73 2.60
CA TYR A 57 8.70 7.95 1.39
C TYR A 57 7.40 7.43 0.77
N TYR A 58 6.46 6.93 1.58
CA TYR A 58 5.16 6.51 1.06
C TYR A 58 4.42 7.65 0.37
N HIS A 59 4.34 8.82 1.01
CA HIS A 59 3.68 10.00 0.47
C HIS A 59 4.34 10.43 -0.86
N LYS A 60 5.67 10.43 -0.91
CA LYS A 60 6.44 10.75 -2.11
C LYS A 60 6.13 9.79 -3.27
N LEU A 61 6.09 8.48 -3.01
CA LEU A 61 5.70 7.49 -4.02
C LEU A 61 4.25 7.69 -4.48
N TRP A 62 3.37 8.00 -3.54
CA TRP A 62 1.95 8.23 -3.80
C TRP A 62 1.72 9.44 -4.72
N SER A 63 2.37 10.57 -4.43
CA SER A 63 2.21 11.80 -5.23
C SER A 63 2.69 11.63 -6.68
N TYR A 64 3.78 10.90 -6.92
CA TYR A 64 4.23 10.56 -8.28
C TYR A 64 3.19 9.77 -9.07
N HIS A 65 2.48 8.86 -8.41
CA HIS A 65 1.49 7.99 -9.06
C HIS A 65 0.12 8.65 -9.23
N THR A 66 -0.28 9.57 -8.37
CA THR A 66 -1.56 10.30 -8.49
C THR A 66 -1.46 11.55 -9.37
N GLY A 67 -0.26 11.88 -9.86
CA GLY A 67 -0.04 13.06 -10.71
C GLY A 67 -0.29 14.38 -9.99
N SER A 68 -0.23 14.36 -8.65
CA SER A 68 -0.38 15.56 -7.82
C SER A 68 1.01 16.18 -7.63
N ILE A 69 1.36 17.12 -8.50
CA ILE A 69 2.51 18.02 -8.36
C ILE A 69 1.98 19.43 -8.14
#